data_AF-A0A9W4TD62-F1
#
_entry.id   AF-A0A9W4TD62-F1
#
_cell.length_a   1.000
_cell.length_b   1.000
_cell.length_c   1.000
_cell.angle_alpha   90.00
_cell.angle_beta   90.00
_cell.angle_gamma   90.00
#
_symmetry.space_group_name_H-M   'P 1'
#
loop_
_entity.id
_entity.type
_entity.pdbx_description
1 polymer ?
#
loop_
_entity_poly.entity_id
_entity_poly.type
_entity_poly.pdbx_seq_one_letter_code
_entity_poly.pdbx_strand_id
1 'polypeptide(L)' 'NNAISSSLMTTKLNNIYSDLNISTRTVQRTLKNKLNYVVCRPRAVPLLKQNHIEARLQWALRHSQDD' A
#
# COMPACT_ATOMS: atom_id res chain seq x y z
N ASN A 1 3.20 -5.22 5.26
CA ASN A 1 2.02 -4.94 4.40
C ASN A 1 2.37 -5.15 2.95
N ASN A 2 2.07 -6.32 2.40
CA ASN A 2 2.28 -6.63 0.99
C ASN A 2 1.05 -6.13 0.19
N ALA A 3 0.95 -4.82 0.00
CA ALA A 3 -0.18 -4.21 -0.70
C ALA A 3 -0.09 -4.53 -2.19
N ILE A 4 -0.98 -5.37 -2.70
CA ILE A 4 -1.04 -5.70 -4.13
C ILE A 4 -1.86 -4.62 -4.85
N SER A 5 -1.22 -3.88 -5.76
CA SER A 5 -1.90 -2.91 -6.61
C SER A 5 -2.85 -3.60 -7.59
N SER A 6 -3.99 -2.97 -7.88
CA SER A 6 -4.90 -3.42 -8.93
C SER A 6 -4.22 -3.49 -10.31
N SER A 7 -3.21 -2.65 -10.58
CA SER A 7 -2.43 -2.73 -11.83
C SER A 7 -1.65 -4.03 -11.92
N LEU A 8 -0.93 -4.39 -10.85
CA LEU A 8 -0.17 -5.63 -10.77
C LEU A 8 -1.07 -6.86 -10.94
N MET A 9 -2.26 -6.82 -10.33
CA MET A 9 -3.25 -7.89 -10.46
C MET A 9 -3.84 -7.96 -11.88
N THR A 10 -4.00 -6.82 -12.56
CA THR A 10 -4.42 -6.77 -13.98
C THR A 10 -3.39 -7.45 -14.87
N THR A 11 -2.11 -7.13 -14.70
CA THR A 11 -1.02 -7.76 -15.47
C THR A 11 -0.98 -9.26 -15.25
N LYS A 12 -1.09 -9.72 -13.99
CA LYS A 12 -1.15 -11.15 -13.68
C LYS A 12 -2.35 -11.84 -14.35
N LEU A 13 -3.53 -11.23 -14.31
CA LEU A 13 -4.73 -11.80 -14.91
C LEU A 13 -4.64 -11.86 -16.44
N ASN A 14 -4.13 -10.81 -17.09
CA ASN A 14 -3.94 -10.81 -18.54
C ASN A 14 -2.85 -11.79 -19.01
N ASN A 15 -1.87 -12.11 -18.16
CA ASN A 15 -0.89 -13.15 -18.47
C ASN A 15 -1.48 -14.57 -18.39
N ILE A 16 -2.44 -14.79 -17.49
CA ILE A 16 -3.11 -16.10 -17.33
C ILE A 16 -4.24 -16.26 -18.37
N TYR A 17 -4.96 -15.16 -18.65
CA TYR A 17 -6.14 -15.10 -19.51
C TYR A 17 -5.90 -14.08 -20.63
N SER A 18 -5.00 -14.40 -21.55
CA SER A 18 -4.54 -13.50 -22.62
C SER A 18 -5.63 -13.10 -23.63
N ASP A 19 -6.67 -13.91 -23.73
CA ASP A 19 -7.84 -13.75 -24.60
C ASP A 19 -8.88 -12.75 -24.06
N LEU A 20 -8.88 -12.51 -22.75
CA LEU A 20 -9.95 -11.76 -22.06
C LEU A 20 -9.70 -10.24 -21.96
N ASN A 21 -8.53 -9.75 -22.36
CA ASN A 21 -8.08 -8.34 -22.30
C ASN A 21 -8.72 -7.54 -21.13
N ILE A 22 -8.41 -7.95 -19.91
CA ILE A 22 -9.05 -7.46 -18.69
C ILE A 22 -8.50 -6.06 -18.38
N SER A 23 -9.40 -5.08 -18.30
CA SER A 23 -9.04 -3.73 -17.87
C SER A 23 -8.80 -3.65 -16.36
N THR A 24 -7.93 -2.75 -15.92
CA THR A 24 -7.72 -2.47 -14.49
C THR A 24 -9.00 -1.99 -13.80
N ARG A 25 -9.88 -1.29 -14.51
CA ARG A 25 -11.20 -0.87 -13.99
C ARG A 25 -12.08 -2.08 -13.67
N THR A 26 -12.07 -3.12 -14.51
CA THR A 26 -12.81 -4.36 -14.26
C THR A 26 -12.31 -5.05 -12.99
N VAL A 27 -10.98 -5.14 -12.81
CA VAL A 27 -10.36 -5.69 -11.60
C VAL A 27 -10.79 -4.91 -10.36
N GLN A 28 -10.71 -3.58 -10.39
CA GLN A 28 -11.11 -2.72 -9.27
C GLN A 28 -12.59 -2.90 -8.90
N ARG A 29 -13.49 -2.94 -9.88
CA ARG A 29 -14.94 -3.13 -9.63
C ARG A 29 -15.23 -4.51 -9.04
N THR A 30 -14.56 -5.55 -9.53
CA THR A 30 -14.71 -6.91 -8.99
C THR A 30 -14.21 -7.00 -7.55
N LEU A 31 -13.02 -6.45 -7.27
CA LEU A 31 -12.45 -6.41 -5.93
C LEU A 31 -13.38 -5.68 -4.95
N LYS A 32 -13.90 -4.51 -5.33
CA LYS A 32 -14.77 -3.69 -4.48
C LYS A 32 -16.17 -4.30 -4.30
N ASN A 33 -16.82 -4.67 -5.40
CA ASN A 33 -18.26 -4.95 -5.41
C ASN A 33 -18.61 -6.43 -5.24
N LYS A 34 -17.71 -7.35 -5.64
CA LYS A 34 -17.96 -8.81 -5.54
C LYS A 34 -17.21 -9.45 -4.39
N LEU A 35 -16.01 -8.97 -4.11
CA LEU A 35 -15.11 -9.55 -3.12
C LEU A 35 -14.96 -8.70 -1.85
N ASN A 36 -15.65 -7.55 -1.79
CA ASN A 36 -15.67 -6.64 -0.63
C ASN A 36 -14.28 -6.22 -0.12
N TYR A 37 -13.28 -6.17 -1.01
CA TYR A 37 -11.96 -5.64 -0.65
C TYR A 37 -12.01 -4.13 -0.45
N VAL A 38 -11.39 -3.67 0.62
CA VAL A 38 -11.19 -2.24 0.89
C VAL A 38 -9.96 -1.76 0.14
N VAL A 39 -10.15 -0.70 -0.66
CA VAL A 39 -9.04 0.00 -1.32
C VAL A 39 -8.53 1.08 -0.37
N CYS A 40 -7.28 0.95 0.08
CA CYS A 40 -6.60 1.96 0.88
C CYS A 40 -5.44 2.59 0.11
N ARG A 41 -5.30 3.91 0.20
CA ARG A 41 -4.07 4.60 -0.21
C ARG A 41 -3.09 4.59 0.96
N PRO A 42 -1.81 4.20 0.74
CA PRO A 42 -0.78 4.36 1.76
C PRO A 42 -0.71 5.82 2.21
N ARG A 43 -0.55 6.06 3.52
CA ARG A 43 -0.30 7.41 4.01
C ARG A 43 1.09 7.84 3.56
N ALA A 44 1.20 9.05 3.02
CA ALA A 44 2.50 9.63 2.75
C ALA A 44 3.22 9.88 4.08
N VAL A 45 4.47 9.43 4.16
CA VAL A 45 5.36 9.69 5.30
C VAL A 45 6.51 10.57 4.82
N PRO A 46 6.93 11.57 5.62
CA PRO A 46 8.10 12.38 5.28
C PRO A 46 9.33 11.50 5.07
N LEU A 47 10.13 11.81 4.06
CA LEU A 47 11.39 11.12 3.84
C LEU A 47 12.39 11.61 4.89
N LEU A 48 12.69 10.76 5.87
CA LEU A 48 13.64 11.10 6.93
C LEU A 48 15.05 10.69 6.53
N LYS A 49 16.00 11.60 6.73
CA LYS A 49 17.43 11.29 6.70
C LYS A 49 17.80 10.58 8.01
N GLN A 50 18.93 9.88 8.00
CA GLN A 50 19.41 9.10 9.15
C GLN A 50 19.52 9.93 10.43
N ASN A 51 20.07 11.15 10.33
CA ASN A 51 20.17 12.09 11.45
C ASN A 51 18.80 12.48 12.06
N HIS A 52 17.75 12.62 11.24
CA HIS A 52 16.40 12.90 11.73
C HIS A 52 15.83 11.71 12.50
N ILE A 53 16.12 10.49 12.06
CA ILE A 53 15.67 9.26 12.73
C ILE A 53 16.34 9.15 14.11
N GLU A 54 17.64 9.37 14.17
CA GLU A 54 18.42 9.34 15.42
C GLU A 54 17.95 10.41 16.42
N ALA A 55 17.75 11.65 15.96
CA ALA A 55 17.24 12.73 16.80
C ALA A 55 15.86 12.41 17.38
N ARG A 56 14.95 11.85 16.55
CA ARG A 56 13.62 11.42 17.01
C ARG A 56 13.69 10.29 18.02
N LEU A 57 14.59 9.32 17.82
CA LEU A 57 14.80 8.21 18.74
C LEU A 57 15.32 8.71 20.09
N GLN A 58 16.33 9.59 20.09
CA GLN A 58 16.88 10.17 21.32
C GLN A 58 15.84 10.99 22.09
N TRP A 59 15.03 11.79 21.38
CA TRP A 59 13.94 12.53 22.01
C TRP A 59 12.93 11.58 22.68
N ALA A 60 12.50 10.54 21.97
CA ALA A 60 11.54 9.56 22.47
C ALA A 60 12.07 8.78 23.69
N LEU A 61 13.35 8.39 23.68
CA LEU A 61 13.97 7.71 24.82
C LEU A 61 14.00 8.60 26.06
N ARG A 62 14.33 9.89 25.90
CA ARG A 62 14.43 10.85 27.00
C ARG A 62 13.10 11.14 27.69
N HIS A 63 12.00 11.15 26.93
CA HIS A 63 10.66 11.49 27.44
C HIS A 63 9.75 10.27 27.56
N SER A 64 10.33 9.06 27.58
CA SER A 64 9.56 7.81 27.65
C SER A 64 8.87 7.56 28.99
N GLN A 65 9.17 8.37 30.01
CA GLN A 65 8.60 8.30 31.36
C GLN A 65 7.98 9.62 31.83
N ASP A 66 7.79 10.59 30.92
CA ASP A 66 7.17 11.89 31.25
C ASP A 66 5.62 11.87 31.14
N ASP A 67 5.03 10.68 30.90
CA ASP A 67 3.59 10.40 30.93
C ASP A 67 3.19 9.67 32.24
#